data_AF-A0A814CUN3-F1
#
_entry.id   AF-A0A814CUN3-F1
#
_cell.length_a   1.000
_cell.length_b   1.000
_cell.length_c   1.000
_cell.angle_alpha   90.00
_cell.angle_beta   90.00
_cell.angle_gamma   90.00
#
_symmetry.space_group_name_H-M   'P 1'
#
loop_
_entity.id
_entity.type
_entity.pdbx_description
1 polymer ?
#
loop_
_entity_poly.entity_id
_entity_poly.type
_entity_poly.pdbx_seq_one_letter_code
_entity_poly.pdbx_strand_id
1 'polypeptide(L)'
;MQTATLHTLTFVLDPKKIIDLLVKQKPNWDLDVDGHGYHALTFGYLTNELIRRIDIVKHRSMGQFIQEEIAQRLEDCEYYVGTCLPEQYSARISPSILPPETSSSENQSKSNSLQTRAFTFNGLALSLPIDGKDKRLSIINGFTNARSLAQIYASLLFTKNLVNSTTLAKAILNNTPENEYDQILDFIPTKFSQGGYMLDATVVKQFGKVFGHWGIGGSIAFACPDKQLTFAYVPNKLNFDMSKTQLRVQRILDAVQTLID
;
A
#
# COMPACT_ATOMS: atom_id res chain seq x y z
N MET A 1 -10.23 26.31 11.89
CA MET A 1 -10.07 25.00 11.22
C MET A 1 -8.71 24.84 10.55
N GLN A 2 -8.22 25.78 9.71
CA GLN A 2 -6.93 25.65 9.00
C GLN A 2 -5.70 25.37 9.89
N THR A 3 -5.58 26.01 11.05
CA THR A 3 -4.46 25.82 11.98
C THR A 3 -4.43 24.43 12.62
N ALA A 4 -5.58 23.90 13.03
CA ALA A 4 -5.69 22.55 13.60
C ALA A 4 -5.34 21.46 12.58
N THR A 5 -5.81 21.58 11.33
CA THR A 5 -5.46 20.67 10.23
C THR A 5 -3.95 20.70 9.93
N LEU A 6 -3.32 21.88 9.97
CA LEU A 6 -1.88 22.02 9.74
C LEU A 6 -1.05 21.35 10.84
N HIS A 7 -1.44 21.47 12.11
CA HIS A 7 -0.77 20.78 13.22
C HIS A 7 -0.90 19.26 13.13
N THR A 8 -2.11 18.76 12.84
CA THR A 8 -2.38 17.33 12.62
C THR A 8 -1.56 16.78 11.45
N LEU A 9 -1.54 17.48 10.33
CA LEU A 9 -0.74 17.12 9.18
C LEU A 9 0.75 17.07 9.54
N THR A 10 1.28 18.12 10.17
CA THR A 10 2.70 18.16 10.59
C THR A 10 3.05 17.01 11.54
N PHE A 11 2.11 16.58 12.39
CA PHE A 11 2.31 15.44 13.28
C PHE A 11 2.38 14.11 12.52
N VAL A 12 1.40 13.84 11.65
CA VAL A 12 1.36 12.61 10.85
C VAL A 12 2.58 12.51 9.93
N LEU A 13 3.03 13.64 9.39
CA LEU A 13 4.19 13.70 8.49
C LEU A 13 5.55 13.51 9.17
N ASP A 14 5.60 13.46 10.50
CA ASP A 14 6.83 13.28 11.27
C ASP A 14 6.97 11.80 11.66
N PRO A 15 7.74 10.99 10.89
CA PRO A 15 7.78 9.55 11.10
C PRO A 15 8.35 9.21 12.48
N LYS A 16 9.25 10.05 13.01
CA LYS A 16 9.85 9.86 14.33
C LYS A 16 8.79 9.96 15.42
N LYS A 17 7.90 10.97 15.37
CA LYS A 17 6.82 11.10 16.36
C LYS A 17 5.87 9.91 16.35
N ILE A 18 5.50 9.44 15.16
CA ILE A 18 4.64 8.26 15.01
C ILE A 18 5.33 7.01 15.58
N ILE A 19 6.60 6.80 15.26
CA ILE A 19 7.37 5.67 15.80
C ILE A 19 7.54 5.76 17.32
N ASP A 20 7.83 6.94 17.87
CA ASP A 20 7.95 7.15 19.32
C ASP A 20 6.65 6.80 20.08
N LEU A 21 5.49 6.95 19.43
CA LEU A 21 4.21 6.47 19.97
C LEU A 21 4.03 4.97 19.81
N LEU A 22 4.30 4.43 18.62
CA LEU A 22 4.13 3.00 18.33
C LEU A 22 4.98 2.12 19.25
N VAL A 23 6.21 2.55 19.56
CA VAL A 23 7.11 1.84 20.50
C VAL A 23 6.52 1.72 21.90
N LYS A 24 5.69 2.68 22.32
CA LYS A 24 5.06 2.71 23.66
C LYS A 24 3.69 2.03 23.67
N GLN A 25 3.12 1.75 22.50
CA GLN A 25 1.79 1.19 22.38
C GLN A 25 1.83 -0.31 22.69
N LYS A 26 0.94 -0.76 23.58
CA LYS A 26 0.69 -2.20 23.73
C LYS A 26 0.00 -2.75 22.47
N PRO A 27 0.33 -3.96 22.00
CA PRO A 27 -0.47 -4.65 20.98
C PRO A 27 -1.96 -4.67 21.36
N ASN A 28 -2.85 -4.62 20.36
CA ASN A 28 -4.29 -4.62 20.61
C ASN A 28 -4.83 -5.99 21.06
N TRP A 29 -4.05 -7.06 20.87
CA TRP A 29 -4.31 -8.42 21.31
C TRP A 29 -2.99 -9.11 21.67
N ASP A 30 -3.06 -10.23 22.39
CA ASP A 30 -1.88 -11.02 22.75
C ASP A 30 -1.31 -11.71 21.50
N LEU A 31 0.02 -11.66 21.34
CA LEU A 31 0.71 -12.19 20.15
C LEU A 31 0.69 -13.73 20.07
N ASP A 32 0.33 -14.39 21.16
CA ASP A 32 0.20 -15.84 21.26
C ASP A 32 -1.21 -16.35 20.88
N VAL A 33 -2.13 -15.43 20.53
CA VAL A 33 -3.48 -15.76 20.07
C VAL A 33 -3.54 -15.65 18.54
N ASP A 34 -4.17 -16.63 17.89
CA ASP A 34 -4.40 -16.62 16.45
C ASP A 34 -5.18 -15.37 16.03
N GLY A 35 -4.67 -14.68 15.01
CA GLY A 35 -5.25 -13.45 14.49
C GLY A 35 -4.21 -12.47 13.95
N HIS A 36 -4.56 -11.86 12.82
CA HIS A 36 -3.84 -10.71 12.28
C HIS A 36 -4.79 -9.54 12.05
N GLY A 37 -4.24 -8.35 11.84
CA GLY A 37 -5.02 -7.20 11.43
C GLY A 37 -4.22 -6.34 10.48
N TYR A 38 -4.86 -5.83 9.44
CA TYR A 38 -4.21 -4.97 8.46
C TYR A 38 -3.71 -3.64 9.06
N HIS A 39 -2.40 -3.42 9.04
CA HIS A 39 -1.73 -2.20 9.52
C HIS A 39 -1.85 -1.05 8.49
N ALA A 40 -3.09 -0.62 8.18
CA ALA A 40 -3.42 0.25 7.05
C ALA A 40 -2.54 1.51 6.90
N LEU A 41 -2.23 2.18 8.01
CA LEU A 41 -1.34 3.34 8.02
C LEU A 41 0.03 3.05 8.65
N THR A 42 0.07 2.25 9.71
CA THR A 42 1.28 2.01 10.51
C THR A 42 2.33 1.17 9.79
N PHE A 43 1.94 0.34 8.82
CA PHE A 43 2.88 -0.50 8.07
C PHE A 43 3.97 0.32 7.37
N GLY A 44 3.59 1.43 6.73
CA GLY A 44 4.55 2.33 6.06
C GLY A 44 5.58 2.94 7.01
N TYR A 45 5.17 3.34 8.22
CA TYR A 45 6.08 3.88 9.23
C TYR A 45 7.03 2.82 9.77
N LEU A 46 6.51 1.64 10.11
CA LEU A 46 7.28 0.52 10.62
C LEU A 46 8.33 0.07 9.60
N THR A 47 7.93 -0.06 8.33
CA THR A 47 8.84 -0.41 7.23
C THR A 47 9.90 0.68 6.99
N ASN A 48 9.52 1.96 7.04
CA ASN A 48 10.48 3.05 6.92
C ASN A 48 11.53 3.04 8.04
N GLU A 49 11.09 2.83 9.29
CA GLU A 49 12.01 2.74 10.42
C GLU A 49 12.91 1.50 10.35
N LEU A 50 12.37 0.37 9.89
CA LEU A 50 13.16 -0.85 9.65
C LEU A 50 14.27 -0.58 8.63
N ILE A 51 13.94 -0.02 7.45
CA ILE A 51 14.90 0.33 6.40
C ILE A 51 16.00 1.24 6.96
N ARG A 52 15.63 2.29 7.69
CA ARG A 52 16.57 3.24 8.32
C ARG A 52 17.57 2.58 9.26
N ARG A 53 17.11 1.56 10.02
CA ARG A 53 17.92 0.84 11.01
C ARG A 53 18.85 -0.18 10.36
N ILE A 54 18.40 -0.86 9.30
CA ILE A 54 19.21 -1.88 8.63
C ILE A 54 20.20 -1.29 7.62
N ASP A 55 19.89 -0.13 7.03
CA ASP A 55 20.78 0.60 6.12
C ASP A 55 21.86 1.37 6.91
N ILE A 56 22.67 0.65 7.69
CA ILE A 56 23.58 1.19 8.73
C ILE A 56 24.65 2.15 8.21
N VAL A 57 24.88 2.22 6.89
CA VAL A 57 25.87 3.11 6.30
C VAL A 57 25.27 4.48 5.97
N LYS A 58 24.14 4.49 5.25
CA LYS A 58 23.53 5.73 4.76
C LYS A 58 22.34 6.19 5.61
N HIS A 59 21.76 5.29 6.40
CA HIS A 59 20.56 5.51 7.21
C HIS A 59 19.42 6.16 6.41
N ARG A 60 19.26 5.75 5.15
CA ARG A 60 18.28 6.33 4.23
C ARG A 60 16.87 6.10 4.74
N SER A 61 16.02 7.09 4.50
CA SER A 61 14.57 6.89 4.53
C SER A 61 14.13 5.86 3.48
N MET A 62 12.94 5.27 3.67
CA MET A 62 12.32 4.39 2.68
C MET A 62 12.23 5.03 1.31
N GLY A 63 11.84 6.31 1.22
CA GLY A 63 11.76 7.02 -0.05
C GLY A 63 13.11 7.10 -0.78
N GLN A 64 14.18 7.46 -0.07
CA GLN A 64 15.53 7.52 -0.63
C GLN A 64 16.04 6.14 -1.06
N PHE A 65 15.82 5.12 -0.22
CA PHE A 65 16.18 3.75 -0.55
C PHE A 65 15.46 3.28 -1.81
N ILE A 66 14.14 3.50 -1.91
CA ILE A 66 13.35 3.15 -3.10
C ILE A 66 13.87 3.88 -4.34
N GLN A 67 14.21 5.17 -4.23
CA GLN A 67 14.77 5.90 -5.37
C GLN A 67 16.10 5.30 -5.84
N GLU A 68 17.07 5.12 -4.94
CA GLU A 68 18.42 4.69 -5.29
C GLU A 68 18.52 3.21 -5.65
N GLU A 69 17.77 2.35 -4.96
CA GLU A 69 17.93 0.90 -5.03
C GLU A 69 16.91 0.23 -5.95
N ILE A 70 15.82 0.91 -6.28
CA ILE A 70 14.72 0.36 -7.10
C ILE A 70 14.51 1.24 -8.34
N ALA A 71 13.99 2.46 -8.16
CA ALA A 71 13.53 3.29 -9.28
C ALA A 71 14.67 3.62 -10.27
N GLN A 72 15.82 4.05 -9.78
CA GLN A 72 16.98 4.41 -10.62
C GLN A 72 17.67 3.20 -11.26
N ARG A 73 17.40 1.98 -10.79
CA ARG A 73 17.90 0.73 -11.41
C ARG A 73 17.03 0.25 -12.56
N LEU A 74 15.83 0.80 -12.69
CA LEU A 74 14.88 0.47 -13.72
C LEU A 74 14.79 1.62 -14.72
N GLU A 75 14.48 1.29 -15.97
CA GLU A 75 14.43 2.25 -17.05
C GLU A 75 13.10 2.99 -17.00
N ASP A 76 13.13 4.33 -16.94
CA ASP A 76 11.93 5.17 -16.87
C ASP A 76 10.95 4.80 -15.74
N CYS A 77 11.47 4.36 -14.59
CA CYS A 77 10.66 3.98 -13.44
C CYS A 77 10.36 5.17 -12.53
N GLU A 78 9.08 5.51 -12.41
CA GLU A 78 8.56 6.60 -11.60
C GLU A 78 7.82 6.04 -10.39
N TYR A 79 8.48 6.00 -9.24
CA TYR A 79 7.87 5.55 -7.99
C TYR A 79 8.40 6.35 -6.82
N TYR A 80 7.58 7.27 -6.30
CA TYR A 80 7.98 8.23 -5.28
C TYR A 80 7.20 8.00 -3.99
N VAL A 81 7.92 7.91 -2.88
CA VAL A 81 7.37 7.76 -1.53
C VAL A 81 8.05 8.79 -0.64
N GLY A 82 7.29 9.36 0.30
CA GLY A 82 7.76 10.48 1.12
C GLY A 82 8.14 11.72 0.28
N THR A 83 9.06 12.52 0.81
CA THR A 83 9.49 13.79 0.21
C THR A 83 10.34 13.65 -1.06
N CYS A 84 10.42 12.45 -1.65
CA CYS A 84 11.28 12.16 -2.79
C CYS A 84 10.71 12.60 -4.14
N LEU A 85 9.47 13.09 -4.23
CA LEU A 85 8.91 13.57 -5.50
C LEU A 85 9.50 14.94 -5.87
N PRO A 86 10.29 15.05 -6.96
CA PRO A 86 10.81 16.32 -7.45
C PRO A 86 9.71 17.30 -7.83
N GLU A 87 9.92 18.59 -7.57
CA GLU A 87 8.93 19.63 -7.82
C GLU A 87 8.50 19.70 -9.29
N GLN A 88 9.42 19.49 -10.23
CA GLN A 88 9.14 19.46 -11.67
C GLN A 88 8.09 18.42 -12.08
N TYR A 89 7.90 17.34 -11.29
CA TYR A 89 6.92 16.30 -11.60
C TYR A 89 5.56 16.54 -10.93
N SER A 90 5.45 17.57 -10.10
CA SER A 90 4.21 17.93 -9.40
C SER A 90 3.05 18.21 -10.35
N ALA A 91 3.35 18.85 -11.49
CA ALA A 91 2.36 19.16 -12.52
C ALA A 91 1.82 17.92 -13.24
N ARG A 92 2.50 16.76 -13.12
CA ARG A 92 2.07 15.49 -13.72
C ARG A 92 1.20 14.65 -12.80
N ILE A 93 1.04 15.03 -11.52
CA ILE A 93 0.16 14.30 -10.61
C ILE A 93 -1.28 14.49 -11.09
N SER A 94 -1.91 13.39 -11.48
CA SER A 94 -3.33 13.38 -11.80
C SER A 94 -4.15 13.52 -10.52
N PRO A 95 -5.09 14.50 -10.43
CA PRO A 95 -5.92 14.66 -9.25
C PRO A 95 -6.88 13.49 -9.09
N SER A 96 -7.10 13.07 -7.85
CA SER A 96 -8.08 12.05 -7.52
C SER A 96 -9.51 12.58 -7.76
N ILE A 97 -10.30 11.82 -8.52
CA ILE A 97 -11.73 12.06 -8.70
C ILE A 97 -12.48 11.17 -7.72
N LEU A 98 -13.06 11.79 -6.68
CA LEU A 98 -13.80 11.10 -5.64
C LEU A 98 -15.23 10.75 -6.12
N PRO A 99 -15.80 9.61 -5.70
CA PRO A 99 -17.19 9.29 -6.01
C PRO A 99 -18.16 10.26 -5.29
N PRO A 100 -19.33 10.57 -5.88
CA PRO A 100 -20.27 11.58 -5.37
C PRO A 100 -20.73 11.34 -3.92
N GLU A 101 -20.80 10.08 -3.49
CA GLU A 101 -21.29 9.67 -2.17
C GLU A 101 -20.24 9.85 -1.04
N THR A 102 -19.05 10.36 -1.35
CA THR A 102 -18.02 10.62 -0.32
C THR A 102 -18.33 11.83 0.59
N SER A 103 -19.41 12.56 0.32
CA SER A 103 -19.78 13.76 1.09
C SER A 103 -20.53 13.48 2.41
N SER A 104 -20.62 12.25 2.91
CA SER A 104 -21.26 12.02 4.20
C SER A 104 -20.75 10.79 4.94
N SER A 105 -19.77 10.99 5.81
CA SER A 105 -19.62 10.12 6.99
C SER A 105 -19.16 10.92 8.22
N GLU A 106 -19.92 11.96 8.59
CA GLU A 106 -19.91 12.47 9.97
C GLU A 106 -20.06 11.33 11.01
N ASN A 107 -20.64 10.19 10.59
CA ASN A 107 -20.82 8.98 11.39
C ASN A 107 -19.60 8.02 11.47
N GLN A 108 -18.57 8.13 10.62
CA GLN A 108 -17.36 7.29 10.79
C GLN A 108 -16.54 7.70 12.02
N SER A 109 -16.72 8.95 12.50
CA SER A 109 -15.95 9.50 13.62
C SER A 109 -16.37 8.99 15.02
N LYS A 110 -17.46 8.23 15.15
CA LYS A 110 -18.04 7.89 16.47
C LYS A 110 -17.76 6.47 16.98
N SER A 111 -17.20 5.57 16.17
CA SER A 111 -16.90 4.20 16.59
C SER A 111 -15.42 4.06 16.96
N ASN A 112 -15.11 3.72 18.22
CA ASN A 112 -13.75 3.39 18.69
C ASN A 112 -13.33 1.96 18.29
N SER A 113 -13.78 1.48 17.13
CA SER A 113 -13.44 0.15 16.64
C SER A 113 -11.96 0.06 16.26
N LEU A 114 -11.41 -1.15 16.27
CA LEU A 114 -10.05 -1.41 15.78
C LEU A 114 -9.88 -0.96 14.32
N GLN A 115 -10.90 -1.20 13.50
CA GLN A 115 -10.94 -0.77 12.10
C GLN A 115 -10.81 0.75 11.97
N THR A 116 -11.65 1.53 12.66
CA THR A 116 -11.55 3.00 12.64
C THR A 116 -10.16 3.46 13.04
N ARG A 117 -9.62 2.92 14.14
CA ARG A 117 -8.28 3.29 14.62
C ARG A 117 -7.19 3.00 13.60
N ALA A 118 -7.24 1.84 12.94
CA ALA A 118 -6.25 1.42 11.95
C ALA A 118 -6.27 2.28 10.69
N PHE A 119 -7.46 2.58 10.15
CA PHE A 119 -7.61 3.36 8.92
C PHE A 119 -7.43 4.86 9.09
N THR A 120 -7.58 5.38 10.32
CA THR A 120 -7.66 6.83 10.53
C THR A 120 -6.68 7.39 11.55
N PHE A 121 -5.78 6.58 12.12
CA PHE A 121 -5.01 6.98 13.31
C PHE A 121 -5.92 7.53 14.41
N ASN A 122 -7.00 6.81 14.73
CA ASN A 122 -8.00 7.22 15.71
C ASN A 122 -8.61 8.61 15.40
N GLY A 123 -8.96 8.83 14.14
CA GLY A 123 -9.57 10.06 13.63
C GLY A 123 -8.60 11.13 13.16
N LEU A 124 -7.30 11.02 13.47
CA LEU A 124 -6.29 12.02 13.10
C LEU A 124 -6.16 12.19 11.58
N ALA A 125 -6.20 11.08 10.83
CA ALA A 125 -6.06 11.07 9.39
C ALA A 125 -7.34 11.47 8.63
N LEU A 126 -8.51 11.55 9.29
CA LEU A 126 -9.77 11.96 8.65
C LEU A 126 -9.71 13.40 8.10
N SER A 127 -8.87 14.23 8.72
CA SER A 127 -8.69 15.63 8.33
C SER A 127 -7.66 15.82 7.21
N LEU A 128 -7.00 14.74 6.77
CA LEU A 128 -5.96 14.82 5.76
C LEU A 128 -6.56 14.85 4.35
N PRO A 129 -6.04 15.68 3.44
CA PRO A 129 -6.53 15.73 2.07
C PRO A 129 -6.23 14.41 1.34
N ILE A 130 -7.28 13.70 0.92
CA ILE A 130 -7.18 12.44 0.15
C ILE A 130 -7.08 12.73 -1.37
N ASP A 131 -7.15 14.00 -1.77
CA ASP A 131 -7.20 14.42 -3.18
C ASP A 131 -5.89 14.23 -3.96
N GLY A 132 -4.83 13.76 -3.29
CA GLY A 132 -3.52 13.50 -3.86
C GLY A 132 -2.70 14.76 -4.14
N LYS A 133 -3.20 15.95 -3.78
CA LYS A 133 -2.49 17.22 -4.04
C LYS A 133 -1.44 17.52 -2.99
N ASP A 134 -1.62 17.02 -1.76
CA ASP A 134 -0.64 17.18 -0.69
C ASP A 134 0.45 16.09 -0.76
N LYS A 135 1.55 16.44 -1.42
CA LYS A 135 2.72 15.58 -1.64
C LYS A 135 3.35 15.06 -0.35
N ARG A 136 3.09 15.70 0.78
CA ARG A 136 3.71 15.34 2.06
C ARG A 136 3.15 14.02 2.58
N LEU A 137 1.89 13.69 2.27
CA LEU A 137 1.25 12.44 2.70
C LEU A 137 1.86 11.17 2.09
N SER A 138 2.93 11.29 1.34
CA SER A 138 3.51 10.22 0.57
C SER A 138 4.22 9.12 1.35
N ILE A 139 4.47 9.30 2.65
CA ILE A 139 4.88 8.18 3.52
C ILE A 139 3.74 7.15 3.70
N ILE A 140 2.49 7.61 3.54
CA ILE A 140 1.29 6.76 3.52
C ILE A 140 0.69 6.62 2.10
N ASN A 141 1.12 7.42 1.11
CA ASN A 141 0.60 7.45 -0.26
C ASN A 141 1.72 7.55 -1.33
N GLY A 142 2.19 6.42 -1.87
CA GLY A 142 3.14 6.45 -2.98
C GLY A 142 2.56 7.08 -4.26
N PHE A 143 3.37 7.84 -4.99
CA PHE A 143 3.05 8.37 -6.32
C PHE A 143 3.74 7.54 -7.40
N THR A 144 2.95 6.94 -8.29
CA THR A 144 3.45 6.14 -9.41
C THR A 144 2.42 6.06 -10.54
N ASN A 145 2.76 5.34 -11.59
CA ASN A 145 1.89 5.03 -12.71
C ASN A 145 1.89 3.50 -12.97
N ALA A 146 0.93 3.02 -13.75
CA ALA A 146 0.78 1.59 -14.04
C ALA A 146 2.02 0.98 -14.71
N ARG A 147 2.70 1.73 -15.60
CA ARG A 147 3.88 1.23 -16.32
C ARG A 147 5.03 0.95 -15.35
N SER A 148 5.40 1.93 -14.54
CA SER A 148 6.50 1.80 -13.59
C SER A 148 6.21 0.76 -12.51
N LEU A 149 4.96 0.70 -12.02
CA LEU A 149 4.57 -0.31 -11.03
C LEU A 149 4.61 -1.73 -11.60
N ALA A 150 4.11 -1.95 -12.82
CA ALA A 150 4.23 -3.24 -13.51
C ALA A 150 5.70 -3.61 -13.76
N GLN A 151 6.55 -2.63 -14.12
CA GLN A 151 7.99 -2.84 -14.32
C GLN A 151 8.71 -3.24 -13.02
N ILE A 152 8.34 -2.65 -11.88
CA ILE A 152 8.89 -3.06 -10.58
C ILE A 152 8.57 -4.53 -10.32
N TYR A 153 7.31 -4.96 -10.48
CA TYR A 153 6.96 -6.39 -10.35
C TYR A 153 7.70 -7.25 -11.39
N ALA A 154 7.82 -6.80 -12.64
CA ALA A 154 8.53 -7.51 -13.70
C ALA A 154 10.01 -7.69 -13.36
N SER A 155 10.59 -6.74 -12.61
CA SER A 155 11.98 -6.83 -12.15
C SER A 155 12.22 -7.82 -11.01
N LEU A 156 11.15 -8.25 -10.34
CA LEU A 156 11.17 -9.32 -9.36
C LEU A 156 11.04 -10.69 -10.03
N LEU A 157 10.31 -10.80 -11.14
CA LEU A 157 10.04 -12.07 -11.81
C LEU A 157 11.00 -12.43 -12.95
N PHE A 158 11.34 -11.47 -13.82
CA PHE A 158 11.95 -11.79 -15.14
C PHE A 158 13.35 -11.21 -15.34
N THR A 159 13.50 -9.90 -15.12
CA THR A 159 14.67 -9.15 -15.60
C THR A 159 15.26 -8.27 -14.51
N LYS A 160 16.57 -7.99 -14.57
CA LYS A 160 17.27 -7.06 -13.67
C LYS A 160 17.32 -7.43 -12.18
N ASN A 161 16.62 -8.51 -11.76
CA ASN A 161 16.65 -9.15 -10.42
C ASN A 161 17.03 -8.17 -9.31
N LEU A 162 16.14 -7.21 -8.99
CA LEU A 162 16.33 -6.30 -7.85
C LEU A 162 16.66 -7.08 -6.56
N VAL A 163 16.14 -8.30 -6.49
CA VAL A 163 16.48 -9.31 -5.50
C VAL A 163 16.76 -10.65 -6.18
N ASN A 164 17.58 -11.49 -5.55
CA ASN A 164 17.76 -12.87 -6.01
C ASN A 164 16.52 -13.74 -5.68
N SER A 165 16.45 -14.91 -6.31
CA SER A 165 15.33 -15.85 -6.15
C SER A 165 15.12 -16.34 -4.71
N THR A 166 16.20 -16.51 -3.93
CA THR A 166 16.10 -16.90 -2.51
C THR A 166 15.44 -15.82 -1.67
N THR A 167 15.83 -14.55 -1.88
CA THR A 167 15.21 -13.40 -1.20
C THR A 167 13.76 -13.25 -1.60
N LEU A 168 13.45 -13.38 -2.90
CA LEU A 168 12.06 -13.33 -3.37
C LEU A 168 11.22 -14.44 -2.74
N ALA A 169 11.70 -15.68 -2.74
CA ALA A 169 10.99 -16.83 -2.15
C ALA A 169 10.66 -16.60 -0.67
N LYS A 170 11.57 -15.99 0.10
CA LYS A 170 11.30 -15.58 1.49
C LYS A 170 10.27 -14.47 1.55
N ALA A 171 10.41 -13.43 0.72
CA ALA A 171 9.49 -12.30 0.73
C ALA A 171 8.05 -12.68 0.38
N ILE A 172 7.83 -13.70 -0.46
CA ILE A 172 6.49 -14.18 -0.85
C ILE A 172 6.02 -15.38 -0.01
N LEU A 173 6.80 -15.83 0.97
CA LEU A 173 6.41 -16.93 1.85
C LEU A 173 5.18 -16.52 2.68
N ASN A 174 4.12 -17.32 2.62
CA ASN A 174 2.91 -17.10 3.40
C ASN A 174 3.22 -17.07 4.90
N ASN A 175 2.75 -16.03 5.59
CA ASN A 175 2.93 -15.85 7.02
C ASN A 175 1.59 -15.83 7.78
N THR A 176 0.47 -16.09 7.08
CA THR A 176 -0.87 -16.13 7.66
C THR A 176 -1.37 -17.57 7.73
N PRO A 177 -1.81 -18.08 8.90
CA PRO A 177 -2.46 -19.37 9.03
C PRO A 177 -3.69 -19.52 8.11
N GLU A 178 -4.03 -20.77 7.79
CA GLU A 178 -5.17 -21.04 6.91
C GLU A 178 -6.50 -20.63 7.57
N ASN A 179 -7.36 -19.94 6.82
CA ASN A 179 -8.65 -19.41 7.27
C ASN A 179 -8.59 -18.42 8.45
N GLU A 180 -7.42 -17.85 8.74
CA GLU A 180 -7.31 -16.81 9.75
C GLU A 180 -7.98 -15.52 9.27
N TYR A 181 -8.84 -14.96 10.12
CA TYR A 181 -9.60 -13.75 9.84
C TYR A 181 -8.78 -12.48 10.11
N ASP A 182 -8.84 -11.52 9.18
CA ASP A 182 -8.28 -10.18 9.41
C ASP A 182 -9.22 -9.35 10.28
N GLN A 183 -8.74 -8.95 11.46
CA GLN A 183 -9.50 -8.17 12.45
C GLN A 183 -9.83 -6.73 12.00
N ILE A 184 -9.27 -6.27 10.89
CA ILE A 184 -9.40 -4.92 10.34
C ILE A 184 -10.13 -4.93 8.98
N LEU A 185 -9.87 -5.89 8.11
CA LEU A 185 -10.49 -6.01 6.79
C LEU A 185 -11.81 -6.79 6.85
N ASP A 186 -12.80 -6.22 7.54
CA ASP A 186 -14.19 -6.73 7.60
C ASP A 186 -14.33 -8.19 8.04
N PHE A 187 -13.36 -8.72 8.79
CA PHE A 187 -13.34 -10.11 9.24
C PHE A 187 -13.52 -11.07 8.05
N ILE A 188 -12.74 -10.86 6.99
CA ILE A 188 -12.59 -11.82 5.91
C ILE A 188 -11.26 -12.57 6.08
N PRO A 189 -11.16 -13.83 5.62
CA PRO A 189 -9.88 -14.51 5.52
C PRO A 189 -8.98 -13.76 4.54
N THR A 190 -7.78 -13.40 4.98
CA THR A 190 -6.74 -12.85 4.09
C THR A 190 -5.44 -13.61 4.25
N LYS A 191 -4.52 -13.46 3.27
CA LYS A 191 -3.19 -14.06 3.34
C LYS A 191 -2.14 -13.03 3.01
N PHE A 192 -1.22 -12.83 3.94
CA PHE A 192 -0.07 -11.95 3.77
C PHE A 192 1.24 -12.74 3.79
N SER A 193 2.19 -12.31 2.97
CA SER A 193 3.54 -12.84 2.98
C SER A 193 4.43 -12.14 4.00
N GLN A 194 5.61 -12.72 4.27
CA GLN A 194 6.63 -12.08 5.12
C GLN A 194 7.10 -10.71 4.60
N GLY A 195 7.06 -10.50 3.28
CA GLY A 195 7.37 -9.23 2.63
C GLY A 195 6.21 -8.23 2.61
N GLY A 196 5.06 -8.58 3.20
CA GLY A 196 3.86 -7.73 3.22
C GLY A 196 3.03 -7.76 1.94
N TYR A 197 3.25 -8.74 1.05
CA TYR A 197 2.40 -8.91 -0.13
C TYR A 197 1.09 -9.61 0.25
N MET A 198 0.00 -9.18 -0.34
CA MET A 198 -1.24 -9.95 -0.38
C MET A 198 -1.07 -11.14 -1.34
N LEU A 199 -1.34 -12.34 -0.84
CA LEU A 199 -1.17 -13.61 -1.56
C LEU A 199 -2.48 -14.21 -2.06
N ASP A 200 -3.59 -13.81 -1.45
CA ASP A 200 -4.92 -14.30 -1.78
C ASP A 200 -5.85 -13.12 -1.97
N ALA A 201 -6.46 -13.03 -3.14
CA ALA A 201 -7.44 -12.01 -3.39
C ALA A 201 -8.48 -12.47 -4.39
N THR A 202 -9.72 -12.38 -3.95
CA THR A 202 -10.91 -12.70 -4.75
C THR A 202 -10.92 -11.99 -6.10
N VAL A 203 -10.31 -10.80 -6.19
CA VAL A 203 -10.24 -9.96 -7.39
C VAL A 203 -9.34 -10.53 -8.50
N VAL A 204 -8.36 -11.36 -8.18
CA VAL A 204 -7.39 -11.93 -9.15
C VAL A 204 -7.32 -13.45 -9.11
N LYS A 205 -8.35 -14.10 -8.55
CA LYS A 205 -8.41 -15.55 -8.38
C LYS A 205 -8.17 -16.36 -9.67
N GLN A 206 -8.51 -15.79 -10.83
CA GLN A 206 -8.33 -16.44 -12.14
C GLN A 206 -6.86 -16.65 -12.52
N PHE A 207 -5.93 -15.91 -11.91
CA PHE A 207 -4.50 -16.05 -12.14
C PHE A 207 -3.83 -17.07 -11.21
N GLY A 208 -4.57 -17.71 -10.29
CA GLY A 208 -4.01 -18.68 -9.35
C GLY A 208 -3.11 -18.02 -8.31
N LYS A 209 -1.87 -18.50 -8.16
CA LYS A 209 -0.92 -17.99 -7.18
C LYS A 209 -0.30 -16.67 -7.64
N VAL A 210 -0.53 -15.62 -6.86
CA VAL A 210 0.02 -14.28 -7.12
C VAL A 210 0.59 -13.69 -5.84
N PHE A 211 1.44 -12.67 -5.98
CA PHE A 211 1.81 -11.78 -4.88
C PHE A 211 1.70 -10.34 -5.34
N GLY A 212 1.07 -9.50 -4.52
CA GLY A 212 0.78 -8.13 -4.92
C GLY A 212 0.22 -7.29 -3.78
N HIS A 213 -0.46 -6.20 -4.14
CA HIS A 213 -1.24 -5.41 -3.19
C HIS A 213 -2.38 -4.66 -3.88
N TRP A 214 -3.49 -4.50 -3.17
CA TRP A 214 -4.68 -3.76 -3.61
C TRP A 214 -4.78 -2.47 -2.83
N GLY A 215 -4.98 -1.34 -3.51
CA GLY A 215 -5.05 -0.02 -2.91
C GLY A 215 -6.48 0.50 -2.84
N ILE A 216 -6.72 1.34 -1.83
CA ILE A 216 -7.98 2.06 -1.69
C ILE A 216 -8.27 2.87 -2.95
N GLY A 217 -9.53 2.88 -3.40
CA GLY A 217 -9.92 3.56 -4.62
C GLY A 217 -9.75 2.73 -5.91
N GLY A 218 -9.12 1.55 -5.83
CA GLY A 218 -9.13 0.56 -6.90
C GLY A 218 -7.82 0.31 -7.64
N SER A 219 -6.71 0.87 -7.16
CA SER A 219 -5.40 0.49 -7.72
C SER A 219 -5.07 -0.96 -7.38
N ILE A 220 -4.41 -1.66 -8.28
CA ILE A 220 -3.97 -3.03 -8.08
C ILE A 220 -2.61 -3.21 -8.77
N ALA A 221 -1.71 -3.95 -8.15
CA ALA A 221 -0.56 -4.47 -8.86
C ALA A 221 -0.10 -5.80 -8.27
N PHE A 222 0.30 -6.72 -9.14
CA PHE A 222 0.75 -8.05 -8.74
C PHE A 222 1.68 -8.69 -9.77
N ALA A 223 2.34 -9.73 -9.31
CA ALA A 223 3.11 -10.69 -10.09
C ALA A 223 2.48 -12.08 -9.97
N CYS A 224 2.41 -12.79 -11.09
CA CYS A 224 1.98 -14.18 -11.21
C CYS A 224 3.13 -15.01 -11.79
N PRO A 225 3.92 -15.70 -10.94
CA PRO A 225 5.04 -16.52 -11.38
C PRO A 225 4.64 -17.62 -12.37
N ASP A 226 3.56 -18.34 -12.06
CA ASP A 226 3.12 -19.52 -12.82
C ASP A 226 2.73 -19.16 -14.27
N LYS A 227 2.15 -17.97 -14.46
CA LYS A 227 1.76 -17.45 -15.78
C LYS A 227 2.79 -16.50 -16.40
N GLN A 228 3.94 -16.31 -15.76
CA GLN A 228 4.96 -15.32 -16.15
C GLN A 228 4.35 -13.96 -16.51
N LEU A 229 3.46 -13.47 -15.65
CA LEU A 229 2.73 -12.22 -15.85
C LEU A 229 2.98 -11.24 -14.71
N THR A 230 3.08 -9.96 -15.05
CA THR A 230 2.95 -8.87 -14.08
C THR A 230 1.92 -7.88 -14.56
N PHE A 231 1.15 -7.34 -13.63
CA PHE A 231 0.03 -6.47 -13.92
C PHE A 231 0.02 -5.28 -12.97
N ALA A 232 -0.37 -4.11 -13.48
CA ALA A 232 -0.71 -2.97 -12.66
C ALA A 232 -1.82 -2.14 -13.29
N TYR A 233 -2.73 -1.64 -12.45
CA TYR A 233 -3.79 -0.71 -12.80
C TYR A 233 -3.84 0.39 -11.73
N VAL A 234 -3.77 1.65 -12.16
CA VAL A 234 -3.67 2.83 -11.29
C VAL A 234 -4.71 3.85 -11.74
N PRO A 235 -5.94 3.82 -11.19
CA PRO A 235 -6.99 4.76 -11.55
C PRO A 235 -6.85 6.08 -10.78
N ASN A 236 -7.21 7.20 -11.41
CA ASN A 236 -7.41 8.47 -10.71
C ASN A 236 -8.89 8.70 -10.31
N LYS A 237 -9.84 8.07 -11.00
CA LYS A 237 -11.25 8.01 -10.58
C LYS A 237 -11.44 6.89 -9.57
N LEU A 238 -11.50 7.26 -8.30
CA LEU A 238 -11.51 6.33 -7.18
C LEU A 238 -12.88 5.68 -7.03
N ASN A 239 -12.87 4.41 -6.62
CA ASN A 239 -14.04 3.69 -6.16
C ASN A 239 -13.77 3.13 -4.76
N PHE A 240 -14.54 3.57 -3.77
CA PHE A 240 -14.43 3.12 -2.38
C PHE A 240 -15.45 2.05 -2.01
N ASP A 241 -16.34 1.69 -2.92
CA ASP A 241 -17.25 0.57 -2.70
C ASP A 241 -16.49 -0.75 -2.83
N MET A 242 -16.07 -1.28 -1.68
CA MET A 242 -15.38 -2.56 -1.57
C MET A 242 -16.33 -3.76 -1.72
N SER A 243 -17.65 -3.54 -1.62
CA SER A 243 -18.67 -4.59 -1.73
C SER A 243 -19.02 -4.93 -3.17
N LYS A 244 -18.76 -4.02 -4.11
CA LYS A 244 -18.98 -4.25 -5.54
C LYS A 244 -17.68 -4.63 -6.23
N THR A 245 -17.74 -5.67 -7.06
CA THR A 245 -16.67 -5.99 -8.00
C THR A 245 -16.29 -4.73 -8.76
N GLN A 246 -15.01 -4.37 -8.72
CA GLN A 246 -14.52 -3.22 -9.44
C GLN A 246 -14.51 -3.51 -10.96
N LEU A 247 -15.65 -3.26 -11.61
CA LEU A 247 -15.92 -3.69 -12.99
C LEU A 247 -14.85 -3.25 -13.99
N ARG A 248 -14.22 -2.08 -13.78
CA ARG A 248 -13.17 -1.58 -14.67
C ARG A 248 -11.94 -2.48 -14.67
N VAL A 249 -11.38 -2.74 -13.49
CA VAL A 249 -10.20 -3.60 -13.37
C VAL A 249 -10.55 -5.04 -13.69
N GLN A 250 -11.72 -5.54 -13.27
CA GLN A 250 -12.13 -6.91 -13.57
C GLN A 250 -12.20 -7.16 -15.08
N ARG A 251 -12.82 -6.26 -15.86
CA ARG A 251 -12.87 -6.39 -17.33
C ARG A 251 -11.49 -6.42 -17.98
N ILE A 252 -10.55 -5.63 -17.46
CA ILE A 252 -9.17 -5.64 -17.96
C ILE A 252 -8.49 -6.96 -17.60
N LEU A 253 -8.65 -7.44 -16.37
CA LEU A 253 -8.10 -8.72 -15.92
C LEU A 253 -8.67 -9.89 -16.72
N ASP A 254 -9.97 -9.90 -17.00
CA ASP A 254 -10.62 -10.91 -17.84
C ASP A 254 -10.05 -10.89 -19.26
N ALA A 255 -9.86 -9.69 -19.84
CA ALA A 255 -9.23 -9.55 -21.16
C ALA A 255 -7.77 -10.04 -21.15
N VAL A 256 -7.00 -9.72 -20.11
CA VAL A 256 -5.62 -10.23 -19.96
C VAL A 256 -5.61 -11.76 -19.86
N GLN A 257 -6.52 -12.34 -19.09
CA GLN A 257 -6.65 -13.79 -18.95
C GLN A 257 -6.87 -14.46 -20.31
N THR A 258 -7.74 -13.90 -21.17
CA THR A 258 -7.99 -14.46 -22.52
C THR A 258 -6.79 -14.39 -23.47
N LEU A 259 -5.77 -13.57 -23.17
CA LEU A 259 -4.58 -13.43 -24.01
C LEU A 259 -3.42 -14.35 -23.59
N ILE A 260 -3.49 -14.92 -22.39
CA ILE A 260 -2.40 -15.72 -21.78
C ILE A 260 -2.78 -17.17 -21.50
N ASP A 261 -4.06 -17.52 -21.69
CA ASP A 261 -4.53 -18.91 -21.78
C ASP A 261 -4.34 -19.43 -23.21
#